data_AF-A0A812GCK3-F1
#
_entry.id   AF-A0A812GCK3-F1
#
_cell.length_a   1.000
_cell.length_b   1.000
_cell.length_c   1.000
_cell.angle_alpha   90.00
_cell.angle_beta   90.00
_cell.angle_gamma   90.00
#
_symmetry.space_group_name_H-M   'P 1'
#
loop_
_entity.id
_entity.type
_entity.pdbx_description
1 polymer ?
#
loop_
_entity_poly.entity_id
_entity_poly.type
_entity_poly.pdbx_seq_one_letter_code
_entity_poly.pdbx_strand_id
1 'polypeptide(L)'
;MASPGRAISASKTIQRPAPVRPRFHSGMKLACGSAVGLALLRQFSKRRLPGARFVAIRAWQQPLSGKLPEPLRATDGRKPDAPPEDVFTLDTITQRMPKILQSVLASLPPAVKSAELEKNIEALQDDMRQGAQLRLLTSDSPRVGANAWNQHLEAFIERGEGWHTAPWWLVENYMYKRLLEDSARSFSIFQYPELLLPPPLASWV
;
A
#
# COMPACT_ATOMS: atom_id res chain seq x y z
N MET A 1 -62.71 -21.16 -6.23
CA MET A 1 -62.60 -20.99 -4.76
C MET A 1 -61.39 -21.77 -4.27
N ALA A 2 -60.29 -21.09 -4.01
CA ALA A 2 -59.14 -21.61 -3.25
C ALA A 2 -58.36 -20.41 -2.68
N SER A 3 -58.18 -20.43 -1.36
CA SER A 3 -57.65 -19.34 -0.53
C SER A 3 -56.13 -19.12 -0.67
N PRO A 4 -55.64 -17.91 -0.35
CA PRO A 4 -54.22 -17.56 -0.33
C PRO A 4 -53.58 -17.85 1.04
N GLY A 5 -52.36 -18.41 1.04
CA GLY A 5 -51.64 -18.84 2.24
C GLY A 5 -50.32 -18.10 2.48
N ARG A 6 -50.40 -17.04 3.28
CA ARG A 6 -49.50 -16.65 4.39
C ARG A 6 -48.01 -16.34 4.11
N ALA A 7 -47.70 -15.04 4.19
CA ALA A 7 -46.38 -14.48 4.47
C ALA A 7 -45.95 -14.72 5.93
N ILE A 8 -44.66 -14.96 6.16
CA ILE A 8 -44.04 -14.92 7.49
C ILE A 8 -42.77 -14.05 7.39
N SER A 9 -42.86 -12.83 7.93
CA SER A 9 -41.72 -11.99 8.28
C SER A 9 -41.17 -12.43 9.64
N ALA A 10 -39.86 -12.59 9.76
CA ALA A 10 -39.17 -12.67 11.04
C ALA A 10 -37.91 -11.80 11.00
N SER A 11 -38.02 -10.56 11.47
CA SER A 11 -36.91 -9.66 11.70
C SER A 11 -36.16 -10.09 12.97
N LYS A 12 -34.91 -10.54 12.82
CA LYS A 12 -34.04 -10.89 13.94
C LYS A 12 -33.18 -9.66 14.29
N THR A 13 -33.59 -8.94 15.33
CA THR A 13 -32.83 -7.82 15.93
C THR A 13 -31.62 -8.38 16.67
N ILE A 14 -30.41 -8.13 16.15
CA ILE A 14 -29.14 -8.46 16.79
C ILE A 14 -28.68 -7.24 17.61
N GLN A 15 -28.78 -7.34 18.94
CA GLN A 15 -28.16 -6.39 19.87
C GLN A 15 -26.63 -6.55 19.82
N ARG A 16 -25.91 -5.46 19.49
CA ARG A 16 -24.46 -5.37 19.61
C ARG A 16 -24.08 -4.94 21.04
N PRO A 17 -23.14 -5.62 21.73
CA PRO A 17 -22.61 -5.13 23.00
C PRO A 17 -21.64 -3.95 22.79
N ALA A 18 -21.66 -3.01 23.75
CA ALA A 18 -20.88 -1.78 23.74
C ALA A 18 -19.37 -2.02 24.01
N PRO A 19 -18.47 -1.18 23.47
CA PRO A 19 -17.03 -1.31 23.67
C PRO A 19 -16.57 -0.82 25.04
N VAL A 20 -15.84 -1.69 25.74
CA VAL A 20 -15.13 -1.39 27.00
C VAL A 20 -13.88 -0.56 26.69
N ARG A 21 -13.79 0.66 27.21
CA ARG A 21 -12.59 1.52 27.12
C ARG A 21 -11.58 1.15 28.22
N PRO A 22 -10.29 0.94 27.91
CA PRO A 22 -9.26 0.82 28.94
C PRO A 22 -8.89 2.20 29.51
N ARG A 23 -8.91 2.31 30.85
CA ARG A 23 -8.39 3.44 31.62
C ARG A 23 -6.86 3.38 31.65
N PHE A 24 -6.20 4.37 31.06
CA PHE A 24 -4.78 4.62 31.31
C PHE A 24 -4.61 5.27 32.69
N HIS A 25 -3.82 4.66 33.56
CA HIS A 25 -3.35 5.30 34.79
C HIS A 25 -2.01 5.97 34.51
N SER A 26 -2.02 7.31 34.63
CA SER A 26 -0.85 8.17 34.62
C SER A 26 -0.38 8.34 36.06
N GLY A 27 0.85 7.97 36.35
CA GLY A 27 1.43 8.16 37.67
C GLY A 27 2.87 7.71 37.75
N MET A 28 3.80 8.67 37.77
CA MET A 28 4.69 8.90 38.91
C MET A 28 5.65 10.04 38.60
N LYS A 29 5.55 11.09 39.43
CA LYS A 29 6.49 12.19 39.52
C LYS A 29 7.59 11.83 40.54
N LEU A 30 8.82 12.20 40.18
CA LEU A 30 9.91 12.79 40.98
C LEU A 30 9.98 12.45 42.48
N ALA A 31 11.14 11.94 42.89
CA ALA A 31 11.71 12.21 44.20
C ALA A 31 13.17 12.69 44.06
N CYS A 32 13.44 13.86 44.63
CA CYS A 32 14.75 14.42 44.92
C CYS A 32 15.47 13.64 46.03
N GLY A 33 16.81 13.67 46.03
CA GLY A 33 17.61 13.32 47.20
C GLY A 33 19.11 13.42 46.92
N SER A 34 19.72 14.52 47.37
CA SER A 34 20.99 14.68 48.12
C SER A 34 22.08 13.59 48.01
N ALA A 35 23.40 13.82 48.08
CA ALA A 35 24.27 14.98 48.28
C ALA A 35 25.73 14.44 48.20
N VAL A 36 26.66 15.30 47.79
CA VAL A 36 28.07 15.42 48.23
C VAL A 36 29.01 14.19 48.12
N GLY A 37 30.08 14.38 47.34
CA GLY A 37 31.42 13.92 47.69
C GLY A 37 32.12 13.06 46.64
N LEU A 38 33.08 13.64 45.89
CA LEU A 38 34.48 13.22 45.90
C LEU A 38 35.28 14.03 44.87
N ALA A 39 36.32 14.70 45.34
CA ALA A 39 37.44 15.14 44.51
C ALA A 39 38.32 13.93 44.17
N LEU A 40 38.70 13.77 42.89
CA LEU A 40 40.05 13.39 42.46
C LEU A 40 40.15 13.31 40.93
N LEU A 41 40.99 14.20 40.38
CA LEU A 41 41.52 14.19 39.03
C LEU A 41 42.37 12.93 38.79
N ARG A 42 42.13 12.23 37.66
CA ARG A 42 43.13 11.85 36.62
C ARG A 42 42.77 10.53 35.93
N GLN A 43 43.08 10.51 34.62
CA GLN A 43 43.19 9.35 33.72
C GLN A 43 41.90 8.69 33.21
N PHE A 44 41.13 9.43 32.40
CA PHE A 44 40.49 8.79 31.25
C PHE A 44 41.50 8.70 30.10
N SER A 45 42.25 7.60 30.13
CA SER A 45 42.94 7.05 28.98
C SER A 45 41.95 6.95 27.80
N LYS A 46 42.43 7.38 26.62
CA LYS A 46 41.78 7.28 25.31
C LYS A 46 41.38 5.84 25.02
N ARG A 47 40.21 5.39 25.48
CA ARG A 47 39.54 4.24 24.88
C ARG A 47 38.82 4.74 23.64
N ARG A 48 39.55 4.76 22.52
CA ARG A 48 38.92 4.74 21.19
C ARG A 48 38.05 3.49 21.15
N LEU A 49 36.74 3.66 21.23
CA LEU A 49 35.81 2.61 20.81
C LEU A 49 36.20 2.24 19.37
N PRO A 50 36.46 0.95 19.07
CA PRO A 50 36.68 0.54 17.69
C PRO A 50 35.41 0.91 16.91
N GLY A 51 35.61 1.73 15.89
CA GLY A 51 34.53 2.34 15.13
C GLY A 51 33.61 1.29 14.54
N ALA A 52 32.37 1.24 15.04
CA ALA A 52 31.22 0.60 14.40
C ALA A 52 30.78 1.34 13.11
N ARG A 53 31.70 2.03 12.43
CA ARG A 53 31.46 2.82 11.22
C ARG A 53 32.06 2.24 9.95
N PHE A 54 32.73 1.09 10.00
CA PHE A 54 33.42 0.53 8.84
C PHE A 54 33.01 -0.89 8.41
N VAL A 55 32.08 -1.56 9.11
CA VAL A 55 31.64 -2.92 8.71
C VAL A 55 30.48 -2.89 7.71
N ALA A 56 29.60 -1.88 7.77
CA ALA A 56 28.42 -1.82 6.90
C ALA A 56 28.72 -1.48 5.42
N ILE A 57 29.87 -0.88 5.12
CA ILE A 57 30.22 -0.44 3.75
C ILE A 57 30.70 -1.62 2.89
N ARG A 58 31.24 -2.69 3.48
CA ARG A 58 31.86 -3.80 2.73
C ARG A 58 30.88 -4.85 2.19
N ALA A 59 29.72 -5.01 2.81
CA ALA A 59 28.76 -6.05 2.42
C ALA A 59 28.12 -5.79 1.04
N TRP A 60 27.92 -4.52 0.66
CA TRP A 60 27.30 -4.13 -0.61
C TRP A 60 28.28 -4.07 -1.79
N GLN A 61 29.58 -4.20 -1.53
CA GLN A 61 30.64 -4.13 -2.56
C GLN A 61 31.10 -5.51 -3.03
N GLN A 62 30.58 -6.59 -2.45
CA GLN A 62 30.84 -7.91 -2.99
C GLN A 62 29.95 -8.12 -4.22
N PRO A 63 30.52 -8.40 -5.41
CA PRO A 63 29.70 -8.86 -6.52
C PRO A 63 28.90 -10.06 -6.05
N LEU A 64 27.59 -10.07 -6.30
CA LEU A 64 26.70 -11.18 -5.96
C LEU A 64 27.19 -12.42 -6.71
N SER A 65 28.09 -13.18 -6.10
CA SER A 65 28.63 -14.42 -6.64
C SER A 65 27.64 -15.54 -6.34
N GLY A 66 26.57 -15.61 -7.14
CA GLY A 66 25.55 -16.63 -7.01
C GLY A 66 24.30 -16.37 -7.85
N LYS A 67 23.43 -17.37 -7.95
CA LYS A 67 22.08 -17.19 -8.48
C LYS A 67 21.33 -16.26 -7.52
N LEU A 68 20.72 -15.20 -8.05
CA LEU A 68 19.87 -14.31 -7.25
C LEU A 68 18.72 -15.11 -6.62
N PRO A 69 18.28 -14.76 -5.40
CA PRO A 69 17.09 -15.36 -4.82
C PRO A 69 15.89 -15.14 -5.73
N GLU A 70 14.95 -16.09 -5.70
CA GLU A 70 13.70 -15.94 -6.43
C GLU A 70 12.92 -14.72 -5.90
N PRO A 71 12.20 -13.97 -6.75
CA PRO A 71 11.43 -12.83 -6.30
C PRO A 71 10.30 -13.24 -5.35
N LEU A 72 10.04 -12.42 -4.33
CA LEU A 72 8.91 -12.59 -3.41
C LEU A 72 7.57 -12.60 -4.17
N ARG A 73 6.66 -13.52 -3.84
CA ARG A 73 5.31 -13.62 -4.42
C ARG A 73 4.27 -13.77 -3.31
N ALA A 74 3.02 -13.37 -3.57
CA ALA A 74 1.95 -13.50 -2.57
C ALA A 74 1.66 -14.96 -2.22
N THR A 75 1.83 -15.87 -3.18
CA THR A 75 1.61 -17.31 -2.95
C THR A 75 2.53 -17.89 -1.89
N ASP A 76 3.72 -17.32 -1.68
CA ASP A 76 4.67 -17.82 -0.68
C ASP A 76 4.12 -17.66 0.74
N GLY A 77 3.42 -16.55 1.01
CA GLY A 77 2.79 -16.26 2.30
C GLY A 77 1.62 -17.17 2.66
N ARG A 78 1.17 -18.04 1.74
CA ARG A 78 0.10 -19.02 2.00
C ARG A 78 0.61 -20.34 2.59
N LYS A 79 1.93 -20.54 2.65
CA LYS A 79 2.53 -21.76 3.23
C LYS A 79 2.33 -21.78 4.75
N PRO A 80 2.10 -22.95 5.38
CA PRO A 80 1.87 -23.04 6.83
C PRO A 80 3.01 -22.50 7.70
N ASP A 81 4.24 -22.54 7.19
CA ASP A 81 5.48 -22.13 7.82
C ASP A 81 6.14 -20.94 7.09
N ALA A 82 5.33 -20.15 6.36
CA ALA A 82 5.82 -19.00 5.62
C ALA A 82 6.60 -18.03 6.53
N PRO A 83 7.80 -17.60 6.14
CA PRO A 83 8.55 -16.61 6.89
C PRO A 83 7.81 -15.26 6.88
N PRO A 84 8.11 -14.36 7.84
CA PRO A 84 7.39 -13.09 7.98
C PRO A 84 7.36 -12.22 6.72
N GLU A 85 8.40 -12.24 5.90
CA GLU A 85 8.50 -11.52 4.62
C GLU A 85 7.50 -12.03 3.56
N ASP A 86 7.24 -13.33 3.54
CA ASP A 86 6.30 -13.94 2.60
C ASP A 86 4.85 -13.62 3.01
N VAL A 87 4.57 -13.71 4.32
CA VAL A 87 3.28 -13.30 4.89
C VAL A 87 3.03 -11.80 4.66
N PHE A 88 4.06 -10.97 4.85
CA PHE A 88 3.99 -9.54 4.57
C PHE A 88 3.69 -9.27 3.10
N THR A 89 4.26 -10.03 2.18
CA THR A 89 4.01 -9.89 0.74
C THR A 89 2.56 -10.23 0.41
N LEU A 90 2.03 -11.35 0.96
CA LEU A 90 0.63 -11.73 0.84
C LEU A 90 -0.32 -10.64 1.36
N ASP A 91 -0.08 -10.15 2.58
CA ASP A 91 -0.90 -9.11 3.21
C ASP A 91 -0.82 -7.79 2.45
N THR A 92 0.35 -7.47 1.90
CA THR A 92 0.54 -6.26 1.11
C THR A 92 -0.33 -6.28 -0.13
N ILE A 93 -0.29 -7.37 -0.90
CA ILE A 93 -1.05 -7.51 -2.14
C ILE A 93 -2.57 -7.62 -1.89
N THR A 94 -2.97 -8.40 -0.88
CA THR A 94 -4.40 -8.72 -0.66
C THR A 94 -5.15 -7.72 0.24
N GLN A 95 -4.44 -6.97 1.09
CA GLN A 95 -5.07 -6.07 2.06
C GLN A 95 -4.56 -4.63 1.94
N ARG A 96 -3.24 -4.42 1.98
CA ARG A 96 -2.68 -3.06 2.09
C ARG A 96 -2.82 -2.28 0.79
N MET A 97 -2.48 -2.88 -0.34
CA MET A 97 -2.58 -2.23 -1.64
C MET A 97 -4.04 -1.90 -2.02
N PRO A 98 -5.04 -2.78 -1.82
CA PRO A 98 -6.44 -2.41 -1.98
C PRO A 98 -6.87 -1.24 -1.08
N LYS A 99 -6.39 -1.20 0.17
CA LYS A 99 -6.64 -0.09 1.08
C LYS A 99 -6.00 1.22 0.60
N ILE A 100 -4.80 1.16 0.01
CA ILE A 100 -4.15 2.33 -0.60
C ILE A 100 -5.04 2.88 -1.72
N LEU A 101 -5.56 2.03 -2.62
CA LEU A 101 -6.48 2.46 -3.68
C LEU A 101 -7.74 3.12 -3.11
N GLN A 102 -8.32 2.55 -2.05
CA GLN A 102 -9.46 3.15 -1.37
C GLN A 102 -9.12 4.52 -0.77
N SER A 103 -7.94 4.68 -0.16
CA SER A 103 -7.48 5.95 0.38
C SER A 103 -7.23 7.00 -0.71
N VAL A 104 -6.72 6.60 -1.88
CA VAL A 104 -6.58 7.48 -3.04
C VAL A 104 -7.96 7.96 -3.49
N LEU A 105 -8.92 7.06 -3.70
CA LEU A 105 -10.28 7.47 -4.05
C LEU A 105 -10.88 8.43 -3.02
N ALA A 106 -10.68 8.18 -1.73
CA ALA A 106 -11.20 9.04 -0.66
C ALA A 106 -10.57 10.44 -0.65
N SER A 107 -9.33 10.59 -1.15
CA SER A 107 -8.63 11.87 -1.19
C SER A 107 -8.83 12.67 -2.48
N LEU A 108 -9.42 12.07 -3.52
CA LEU A 108 -9.69 12.78 -4.79
C LEU A 108 -10.78 13.84 -4.62
N PRO A 109 -10.64 15.03 -5.26
CA PRO A 109 -11.70 16.03 -5.29
C PRO A 109 -12.97 15.49 -5.97
N PRO A 110 -14.17 15.95 -5.58
CA PRO A 110 -15.43 15.51 -6.22
C PRO A 110 -15.45 15.70 -7.74
N ALA A 111 -14.81 16.74 -8.26
CA ALA A 111 -14.70 16.99 -9.70
C ALA A 111 -13.94 15.88 -10.47
N VAL A 112 -13.04 15.15 -9.79
CA VAL A 112 -12.24 14.09 -10.43
C VAL A 112 -12.88 12.72 -10.24
N LYS A 113 -13.69 12.58 -9.21
CA LYS A 113 -14.29 11.32 -8.78
C LYS A 113 -15.55 11.04 -9.60
N SER A 114 -15.41 10.24 -10.64
CA SER A 114 -16.54 9.69 -11.39
C SER A 114 -16.99 8.34 -10.81
N ALA A 115 -18.27 8.00 -10.99
CA ALA A 115 -18.78 6.67 -10.61
C ALA A 115 -18.07 5.53 -11.38
N GLU A 116 -17.62 5.80 -12.60
CA GLU A 116 -16.83 4.86 -13.40
C GLU A 116 -15.44 4.61 -12.80
N LEU A 117 -14.74 5.67 -12.36
CA LEU A 117 -13.46 5.54 -11.67
C LEU A 117 -13.61 4.72 -10.39
N GLU A 118 -14.62 5.01 -9.58
CA GLU A 118 -14.87 4.26 -8.34
C GLU A 118 -15.11 2.77 -8.63
N LYS A 119 -15.98 2.46 -9.59
CA LYS A 119 -16.26 1.08 -10.01
C LYS A 119 -15.02 0.36 -10.55
N ASN A 120 -14.21 1.02 -11.36
CA ASN A 120 -12.99 0.42 -11.93
C ASN A 120 -11.95 0.14 -10.84
N ILE A 121 -11.81 1.03 -9.87
CA ILE A 121 -10.92 0.83 -8.73
C ILE A 121 -11.42 -0.28 -7.80
N GLU A 122 -12.73 -0.38 -7.55
CA GLU A 122 -13.31 -1.51 -6.81
C GLU A 122 -13.02 -2.84 -7.52
N ALA A 123 -13.21 -2.91 -8.83
CA ALA A 123 -12.88 -4.09 -9.63
C ALA A 123 -11.37 -4.43 -9.56
N LEU A 124 -10.50 -3.42 -9.59
CA LEU A 124 -9.06 -3.61 -9.43
C LEU A 124 -8.71 -4.17 -8.05
N GLN A 125 -9.35 -3.67 -6.98
CA GLN A 125 -9.17 -4.22 -5.63
C GLN A 125 -9.60 -5.69 -5.56
N ASP A 126 -10.70 -6.06 -6.22
CA ASP A 126 -11.19 -7.44 -6.26
C ASP A 126 -10.26 -8.35 -7.08
N ASP A 127 -9.77 -7.89 -8.24
CA ASP A 127 -8.75 -8.59 -9.03
C ASP A 127 -7.54 -8.94 -8.15
N MET A 128 -7.09 -8.01 -7.31
CA MET A 128 -5.97 -8.20 -6.39
C MET A 128 -6.27 -9.17 -5.26
N ARG A 129 -7.46 -9.11 -4.65
CA ARG A 129 -7.88 -10.05 -3.59
C ARG A 129 -7.99 -11.47 -4.12
N GLN A 130 -8.52 -11.62 -5.34
CA GLN A 130 -8.78 -12.92 -5.97
C GLN A 130 -7.55 -13.51 -6.67
N GLY A 131 -6.52 -12.71 -6.94
CA GLY A 131 -5.33 -13.20 -7.63
C GLY A 131 -5.51 -13.27 -9.15
N ALA A 132 -6.35 -12.40 -9.72
CA ALA A 132 -6.66 -12.38 -11.15
C ALA A 132 -5.40 -12.26 -12.02
N GLN A 133 -5.48 -12.74 -13.27
CA GLN A 133 -4.37 -12.67 -14.21
C GLN A 133 -4.00 -11.21 -14.55
N LEU A 134 -2.71 -10.98 -14.77
CA LEU A 134 -2.23 -9.70 -15.27
C LEU A 134 -2.74 -9.48 -16.70
N ARG A 135 -2.92 -8.22 -17.08
CA ARG A 135 -3.43 -7.83 -18.40
C ARG A 135 -2.67 -6.63 -18.91
N LEU A 136 -2.56 -6.53 -20.23
CA LEU A 136 -1.89 -5.41 -20.87
C LEU A 136 -2.57 -4.08 -20.49
N LEU A 137 -1.74 -3.04 -20.38
CA LEU A 137 -2.21 -1.67 -20.30
C LEU A 137 -2.67 -1.25 -21.70
N THR A 138 -3.72 -0.44 -21.77
CA THR A 138 -4.40 -0.04 -23.01
C THR A 138 -4.45 1.47 -23.21
N SER A 139 -4.13 2.27 -22.19
CA SER A 139 -4.08 3.73 -22.32
C SER A 139 -2.93 4.20 -23.20
N ASP A 140 -3.22 5.17 -24.07
CA ASP A 140 -2.28 5.93 -24.89
C ASP A 140 -1.60 7.08 -24.13
N SER A 141 -1.99 7.32 -22.87
CA SER A 141 -1.44 8.39 -22.06
C SER A 141 0.07 8.21 -21.82
N PRO A 142 0.90 9.23 -22.10
CA PRO A 142 2.34 9.18 -21.82
C PRO A 142 2.66 8.92 -20.34
N ARG A 143 1.76 9.30 -19.41
CA ARG A 143 1.92 9.06 -17.96
C ARG A 143 1.82 7.56 -17.61
N VAL A 144 0.97 6.84 -18.32
CA VAL A 144 0.85 5.39 -18.20
C VAL A 144 2.06 4.74 -18.83
N GLY A 145 2.44 5.16 -20.04
CA GLY A 145 3.59 4.60 -20.75
C GLY A 145 3.37 3.13 -21.12
N ALA A 146 2.15 2.79 -21.57
CA ALA A 146 1.70 1.42 -21.80
C ALA A 146 2.64 0.64 -22.72
N ASN A 147 3.13 1.23 -23.81
CA ASN A 147 4.02 0.54 -24.76
C ASN A 147 5.29 -0.02 -24.10
N ALA A 148 5.99 0.79 -23.30
CA ALA A 148 7.21 0.35 -22.62
C ALA A 148 6.90 -0.65 -21.50
N TRP A 149 5.81 -0.43 -20.75
CA TRP A 149 5.45 -1.32 -19.65
C TRP A 149 4.93 -2.69 -20.15
N ASN A 150 4.20 -2.72 -21.26
CA ASN A 150 3.66 -3.94 -21.83
C ASN A 150 4.78 -4.90 -22.28
N GLN A 151 5.90 -4.39 -22.81
CA GLN A 151 7.08 -5.22 -23.13
C GLN A 151 7.60 -5.97 -21.90
N HIS A 152 7.50 -5.37 -20.71
CA HIS A 152 7.88 -6.04 -19.47
C HIS A 152 6.79 -6.99 -18.95
N LEU A 153 5.51 -6.71 -19.18
CA LEU A 153 4.39 -7.54 -18.71
C LEU A 153 4.17 -8.80 -19.56
N GLU A 154 4.42 -8.73 -20.86
CA GLU A 154 4.13 -9.80 -21.82
C GLU A 154 4.62 -11.16 -21.33
N ALA A 155 5.90 -11.24 -20.93
CA ALA A 155 6.48 -12.49 -20.46
C ALA A 155 5.76 -13.07 -19.22
N PHE A 156 5.22 -12.23 -18.32
CA PHE A 156 4.47 -12.69 -17.15
C PHE A 156 3.05 -13.14 -17.54
N ILE A 157 2.40 -12.41 -18.46
CA ILE A 157 1.07 -12.71 -18.96
C ILE A 157 1.08 -14.02 -19.76
N GLU A 158 2.07 -14.24 -20.61
CA GLU A 158 2.25 -15.49 -21.37
C GLU A 158 2.42 -16.72 -20.47
N ARG A 159 3.00 -16.53 -19.28
CA ARG A 159 3.10 -17.57 -18.25
C ARG A 159 1.82 -17.74 -17.41
N GLY A 160 0.77 -16.98 -17.70
CA GLY A 160 -0.48 -16.98 -16.96
C GLY A 160 -0.34 -16.40 -15.54
N GLU A 161 0.65 -15.55 -15.30
CA GLU A 161 0.86 -14.96 -13.98
C GLU A 161 -0.20 -13.90 -13.65
N GLY A 162 -0.56 -13.83 -12.38
CA GLY A 162 -1.58 -12.95 -11.82
C GLY A 162 -1.06 -12.22 -10.60
N TRP A 163 -1.95 -11.49 -9.93
CA TRP A 163 -1.60 -10.67 -8.75
C TRP A 163 -0.89 -11.43 -7.65
N HIS A 164 -1.17 -12.73 -7.47
CA HIS A 164 -0.56 -13.53 -6.40
C HIS A 164 0.70 -14.27 -6.83
N THR A 165 0.80 -14.62 -8.11
CA THR A 165 1.88 -15.45 -8.65
C THR A 165 3.01 -14.63 -9.25
N ALA A 166 2.75 -13.40 -9.69
CA ALA A 166 3.80 -12.52 -10.20
C ALA A 166 4.70 -11.95 -9.09
N PRO A 167 5.95 -11.57 -9.41
CA PRO A 167 6.84 -10.92 -8.46
C PRO A 167 6.21 -9.70 -7.79
N TRP A 168 6.38 -9.56 -6.48
CA TRP A 168 5.80 -8.48 -5.69
C TRP A 168 6.14 -7.09 -6.24
N TRP A 169 7.42 -6.86 -6.57
CA TRP A 169 7.87 -5.59 -7.14
C TRP A 169 7.13 -5.26 -8.45
N LEU A 170 6.81 -6.26 -9.27
CA LEU A 170 6.12 -6.07 -10.54
C LEU A 170 4.67 -5.67 -10.27
N VAL A 171 3.95 -6.43 -9.44
CA VAL A 171 2.52 -6.19 -9.17
C VAL A 171 2.29 -4.90 -8.39
N GLU A 172 3.22 -4.50 -7.53
CA GLU A 172 3.17 -3.22 -6.82
C GLU A 172 3.23 -2.05 -7.81
N ASN A 173 4.20 -2.07 -8.73
CA ASN A 173 4.30 -1.03 -9.76
C ASN A 173 3.14 -1.09 -10.76
N TYR A 174 2.70 -2.30 -11.12
CA TYR A 174 1.57 -2.50 -12.02
C TYR A 174 0.27 -1.92 -11.44
N MET A 175 0.01 -2.06 -10.13
CA MET A 175 -1.14 -1.41 -9.47
C MET A 175 -1.14 0.11 -9.71
N TYR A 176 -0.01 0.78 -9.52
CA TYR A 176 0.07 2.22 -9.76
C TYR A 176 -0.15 2.57 -11.23
N LYS A 177 0.31 1.72 -12.15
CA LYS A 177 0.05 1.90 -13.59
C LYS A 177 -1.42 1.72 -13.96
N ARG A 178 -2.11 0.76 -13.36
CA ARG A 178 -3.57 0.58 -13.52
C ARG A 178 -4.35 1.77 -12.97
N LEU A 179 -3.98 2.26 -11.79
CA LEU A 179 -4.56 3.48 -11.23
C LEU A 179 -4.36 4.70 -12.16
N LEU A 180 -3.18 4.87 -12.74
CA LEU A 180 -2.90 5.95 -13.70
C LEU A 180 -3.72 5.81 -14.98
N GLU A 181 -3.90 4.59 -15.48
CA GLU A 181 -4.73 4.30 -16.65
C GLU A 181 -6.20 4.66 -16.40
N ASP A 182 -6.79 4.24 -15.29
CA ASP A 182 -8.18 4.56 -14.96
C ASP A 182 -8.38 6.05 -14.67
N SER A 183 -7.38 6.69 -14.04
CA SER A 183 -7.37 8.14 -13.84
C SER A 183 -7.30 8.88 -15.18
N ALA A 184 -6.45 8.45 -16.11
CA ALA A 184 -6.30 9.09 -17.43
C ALA A 184 -7.57 8.98 -18.29
N ARG A 185 -8.30 7.87 -18.21
CA ARG A 185 -9.61 7.73 -18.88
C ARG A 185 -10.66 8.67 -18.30
N SER A 186 -10.66 8.83 -16.98
CA SER A 186 -11.64 9.66 -16.28
C SER A 186 -11.34 11.16 -16.42
N PHE A 187 -10.06 11.52 -16.60
CA PHE A 187 -9.59 12.89 -16.78
C PHE A 187 -9.56 13.26 -18.27
N SER A 188 -10.74 13.49 -18.87
CA SER A 188 -10.78 14.19 -20.15
C SER A 188 -10.40 15.65 -19.92
N ILE A 189 -9.29 16.11 -20.49
CA ILE A 189 -8.79 17.49 -20.37
C ILE A 189 -9.82 18.51 -20.92
N PHE A 190 -10.74 18.04 -21.77
CA PHE A 190 -11.86 18.83 -22.29
C PHE A 190 -12.98 19.07 -21.26
N GLN A 191 -12.93 18.41 -20.10
CA GLN A 191 -13.96 18.49 -19.07
C GLN A 191 -13.67 19.55 -18.00
N TYR A 192 -12.42 20.05 -17.90
CA TYR A 192 -12.03 21.12 -16.96
C TYR A 192 -11.05 22.14 -17.57
N PRO A 193 -11.47 22.94 -18.56
CA PRO A 193 -10.64 24.01 -19.12
C PRO A 193 -10.28 25.09 -18.09
N GLU A 194 -11.06 25.21 -17.02
CA GLU A 194 -10.86 26.20 -15.94
C GLU A 194 -9.57 25.96 -15.12
N LEU A 195 -9.07 24.71 -15.06
CA LEU A 195 -7.81 24.38 -14.39
C LEU A 195 -6.56 24.72 -15.24
N LEU A 196 -6.75 25.12 -16.50
CA LEU A 196 -5.69 25.59 -17.39
C LEU A 196 -5.59 27.11 -17.44
N LEU A 197 -6.55 27.83 -16.85
CA LEU A 197 -6.51 29.29 -16.81
C LEU A 197 -5.86 29.74 -15.50
N PRO A 198 -4.93 30.72 -15.54
CA PRO A 198 -4.48 31.36 -14.31
C PRO A 198 -5.70 31.98 -13.59
N PRO A 199 -5.72 32.01 -12.25
CA PRO A 199 -6.81 32.64 -11.51
C PRO A 199 -7.00 34.08 -12.02
N PRO A 200 -8.25 34.56 -12.17
CA PRO A 200 -8.49 35.92 -12.64
C PRO A 200 -7.74 36.89 -11.73
N LEU A 201 -7.00 37.81 -12.33
CA LEU A 201 -6.20 38.85 -11.65
C LEU A 201 -7.01 39.79 -10.74
N ALA A 202 -8.30 39.54 -10.56
CA ALA A 202 -9.24 40.36 -9.81
C ALA A 202 -9.16 40.20 -8.27
N SER A 203 -8.28 39.36 -7.73
CA SER A 203 -8.13 39.18 -6.27
C SER A 203 -6.95 39.96 -5.65
N TRP A 204 -6.39 40.93 -6.37
CA TRP A 204 -5.25 41.76 -5.91
C TRP A 204 -5.57 43.26 -5.82
N VAL A 205 -6.82 43.63 -5.55
CA VAL A 205 -7.22 45.02 -5.23
C VAL A 205 -7.91 45.07 -3.89
#